data_AF-A0AAD9K264-F1
#
_entry.id   AF-A0AAD9K264-F1
#
_cell.length_a   1.000
_cell.length_b   1.000
_cell.length_c   1.000
_cell.angle_alpha   90.00
_cell.angle_beta   90.00
_cell.angle_gamma   90.00
#
_symmetry.space_group_name_H-M   'P 1'
#
loop_
_entity.id
_entity.type
_entity.pdbx_description
1 polymer ?
#
loop_
_entity_poly.entity_id
_entity_poly.type
_entity_poly.pdbx_seq_one_letter_code
_entity_poly.pdbx_strand_id
1 'polypeptide(L)'
;MEPKYPEAGHSGFGQALENWKVLEFENLDSRPGKSWNFCTGWLCGHEAEYMETLSEEQIGKQCVNAIRQFTKRAWPNIPKLKRVIPSKWKMNPYTLGSYCFVPCGTSVEEVYNMARPVTDSRGRTVLRFAGEATHDQFYSSSHGALLSGQREAQHIISKH
;
A
#
# COMPACT_ATOMS: atom_id res chain seq x y z
N MET A 1 -31.95 15.91 13.10
CA MET A 1 -30.96 15.29 14.00
C MET A 1 -29.87 14.72 13.11
N GLU A 2 -28.81 15.48 12.90
CA GLU A 2 -27.64 15.04 12.15
C GLU A 2 -26.75 14.18 13.07
N PRO A 3 -26.14 13.09 12.58
CA PRO A 3 -25.18 12.34 13.35
C PRO A 3 -23.88 13.15 13.45
N LYS A 4 -23.58 13.60 14.68
CA LYS A 4 -22.28 14.18 15.03
C LYS A 4 -21.21 13.09 14.96
N TYR A 5 -20.31 13.18 13.99
CA TYR A 5 -19.05 12.44 14.04
C TYR A 5 -18.19 12.98 15.19
N PRO A 6 -17.56 12.12 16.00
CA PRO A 6 -16.70 12.60 17.07
C PRO A 6 -15.48 13.29 16.45
N GLU A 7 -15.21 14.51 16.94
CA GLU A 7 -14.01 15.28 16.63
C GLU A 7 -12.76 14.44 16.89
N ALA A 8 -11.77 14.56 16.00
CA ALA A 8 -10.47 13.93 16.12
C ALA A 8 -9.74 14.46 17.37
N GLY A 9 -10.03 13.86 18.51
CA GLY A 9 -9.36 14.11 19.77
C GLY A 9 -7.91 13.66 19.68
N HIS A 10 -7.00 14.63 19.79
CA HIS A 10 -5.61 14.40 20.11
C HIS A 10 -5.48 13.81 21.53
N SER A 11 -5.57 12.49 21.68
CA SER A 11 -5.18 11.80 22.91
C SER A 11 -4.78 10.36 22.63
N GLY A 12 -3.48 10.06 22.80
CA GLY A 12 -2.93 8.70 22.70
C GLY A 12 -1.69 8.55 21.83
N PHE A 13 -0.91 9.62 21.59
CA PHE A 13 0.32 9.56 20.81
C PHE A 13 1.47 8.94 21.63
N GLY A 14 1.66 7.62 21.53
CA GLY A 14 2.88 6.97 22.02
C GLY A 14 2.82 5.49 22.43
N GLN A 15 1.66 4.81 22.40
CA GLN A 15 1.53 3.46 23.01
C GLN A 15 1.14 2.29 22.08
N ALA A 16 1.11 2.46 20.75
CA ALA A 16 0.74 1.40 19.83
C ALA A 16 1.90 0.88 18.95
N LEU A 17 3.12 0.78 19.48
CA LEU A 17 4.27 0.22 18.73
C LEU A 17 4.55 -1.26 19.04
N GLU A 18 3.87 -1.86 20.03
CA GLU A 18 4.07 -3.27 20.42
C GLU A 18 3.03 -4.24 19.84
N ASN A 19 1.84 -3.76 19.45
CA ASN A 19 0.74 -4.60 18.97
C ASN A 19 0.45 -4.28 17.51
N TRP A 20 1.03 -5.05 16.59
CA TRP A 20 0.75 -4.92 15.17
C TRP A 20 -0.70 -5.26 14.85
N LYS A 21 -1.40 -4.33 14.20
CA LYS A 21 -2.67 -4.62 13.52
C LYS A 21 -2.36 -5.32 12.21
N VAL A 22 -2.05 -6.62 12.31
CA VAL A 22 -1.98 -7.47 11.11
C VAL A 22 -3.39 -7.66 10.60
N LEU A 23 -3.63 -7.27 9.35
CA LEU A 23 -4.97 -7.37 8.76
C LEU A 23 -5.36 -8.81 8.46
N GLU A 24 -4.41 -9.58 7.92
CA GLU A 24 -4.67 -10.94 7.46
C GLU A 24 -3.38 -11.75 7.36
N PHE A 25 -3.50 -13.08 7.52
CA PHE A 25 -2.46 -14.05 7.23
C PHE A 25 -3.02 -15.16 6.33
N GLU A 26 -2.43 -15.34 5.13
CA GLU A 26 -2.87 -16.35 4.16
C GLU A 26 -1.79 -17.40 3.88
N ASN A 27 -2.20 -18.66 3.69
CA ASN A 27 -1.33 -19.71 3.17
C ASN A 27 -1.31 -19.70 1.64
N LEU A 28 -0.14 -19.41 1.06
CA LEU A 28 0.05 -19.31 -0.39
C LEU A 28 0.20 -20.65 -1.13
N ASP A 29 0.36 -21.79 -0.45
CA ASP A 29 0.44 -23.10 -1.10
C ASP A 29 -0.33 -24.17 -0.30
N SER A 30 -1.56 -24.46 -0.73
CA SER A 30 -2.45 -25.45 -0.12
C SER A 30 -2.42 -26.81 -0.84
N ARG A 31 -1.51 -27.02 -1.81
CA ARG A 31 -1.49 -28.24 -2.61
C ARG A 31 -0.98 -29.46 -1.81
N PRO A 32 -1.56 -30.66 -2.01
CA PRO A 32 -1.11 -31.88 -1.33
C PRO A 32 0.35 -32.23 -1.66
N GLY A 33 1.13 -32.64 -0.66
CA GLY A 33 2.50 -33.17 -0.85
C GLY A 33 3.64 -32.15 -0.92
N LYS A 34 3.37 -30.85 -0.70
CA LYS A 34 4.39 -29.80 -0.60
C LYS A 34 4.86 -29.62 0.86
N SER A 35 6.15 -29.37 1.05
CA SER A 35 6.83 -29.29 2.36
C SER A 35 7.02 -27.86 2.89
N TRP A 36 6.58 -26.84 2.15
CA TRP A 36 6.80 -25.43 2.50
C TRP A 36 5.48 -24.77 2.87
N ASN A 37 5.41 -24.30 4.12
CA ASN A 37 4.32 -23.45 4.59
C ASN A 37 4.77 -21.99 4.44
N PHE A 38 4.13 -21.25 3.56
CA PHE A 38 4.33 -19.80 3.44
C PHE A 38 3.12 -19.07 4.01
N CYS A 39 3.39 -17.93 4.63
CA CYS A 39 2.35 -17.08 5.19
C CYS A 39 2.62 -15.65 4.73
N THR A 40 1.60 -14.99 4.18
CA THR A 40 1.68 -13.57 3.79
C THR A 40 0.89 -12.74 4.76
N GLY A 41 1.46 -11.63 5.25
CA GLY A 41 0.81 -10.71 6.16
C GLY A 41 0.69 -9.31 5.58
N TRP A 42 -0.43 -8.64 5.83
CA TRP A 42 -0.67 -7.26 5.40
C TRP A 42 -0.56 -6.29 6.57
N LEU A 43 0.25 -5.25 6.40
CA LEU A 43 0.33 -4.09 7.28
C LEU A 43 -0.06 -2.83 6.50
N CYS A 44 -0.74 -1.90 7.17
CA CYS A 44 -1.09 -0.60 6.62
C CYS A 44 -0.77 0.50 7.63
N GLY A 45 -0.78 1.77 7.17
CA GLY A 45 -0.59 2.92 8.04
C GLY A 45 0.82 3.01 8.66
N HIS A 46 0.90 3.57 9.86
CA HIS A 46 2.16 3.83 10.57
C HIS A 46 2.89 2.52 10.91
N GLU A 47 2.17 1.43 11.13
CA GLU A 47 2.74 0.11 11.41
C GLU A 47 3.51 -0.45 10.21
N ALA A 48 3.05 -0.18 8.98
CA ALA A 48 3.78 -0.56 7.77
C ALA A 48 5.10 0.22 7.66
N GLU A 49 5.05 1.54 7.88
CA GLU A 49 6.26 2.38 7.84
C GLU A 49 7.27 2.01 8.93
N TYR A 50 6.78 1.75 10.15
CA TYR A 50 7.62 1.30 11.25
C TYR A 50 8.28 -0.06 10.97
N MET A 51 7.52 -1.01 10.40
CA MET A 51 8.03 -2.33 10.04
C MET A 51 9.22 -2.26 9.09
N GLU A 52 9.24 -1.30 8.14
CA GLU A 52 10.37 -1.14 7.22
C GLU A 52 11.71 -0.80 7.92
N THR A 53 11.65 -0.26 9.15
CA THR A 53 12.83 0.10 9.96
C THR A 53 13.42 -1.08 10.75
N LEU A 54 12.69 -2.19 10.86
CA LEU A 54 13.06 -3.34 11.68
C LEU A 54 13.90 -4.38 10.93
N SER A 55 14.62 -5.20 11.70
CA SER A 55 15.30 -6.39 11.17
C SER A 55 14.31 -7.53 10.90
N GLU A 56 14.67 -8.43 9.98
CA GLU A 56 13.88 -9.63 9.68
C GLU A 56 13.56 -10.48 10.92
N GLU A 57 14.49 -10.56 11.87
CA GLU A 57 14.28 -11.27 13.13
C GLU A 57 13.22 -10.61 14.00
N GLN A 58 13.25 -9.28 14.13
CA GLN A 58 12.26 -8.53 14.89
C GLN A 58 10.87 -8.67 14.26
N ILE A 59 10.78 -8.53 12.93
CA ILE A 59 9.55 -8.71 12.16
C ILE A 59 9.01 -10.12 12.36
N GLY A 60 9.86 -11.15 12.22
CA GLY A 60 9.44 -12.54 12.38
C GLY A 60 8.93 -12.86 13.79
N LYS A 61 9.57 -12.30 14.82
CA LYS A 61 9.09 -12.41 16.21
C LYS A 61 7.72 -11.78 16.38
N GLN A 62 7.49 -10.60 15.81
CA GLN A 62 6.20 -9.92 15.88
C GLN A 62 5.09 -10.67 15.14
N CYS A 63 5.36 -11.20 13.94
CA CYS A 63 4.40 -12.03 13.21
C CYS A 63 4.00 -13.28 14.02
N VAL A 64 4.96 -13.99 14.62
CA VAL A 64 4.66 -15.17 15.46
C VAL A 64 3.83 -14.77 16.69
N ASN A 65 4.16 -13.63 17.32
CA ASN A 65 3.38 -13.12 18.45
C ASN A 65 1.94 -12.80 18.05
N ALA A 66 1.72 -12.14 16.91
CA ALA A 66 0.39 -11.83 16.39
C ALA A 66 -0.42 -13.11 16.13
N ILE A 67 0.14 -14.08 15.41
CA ILE A 67 -0.53 -15.37 15.14
C ILE A 67 -0.86 -16.10 16.45
N ARG A 68 0.03 -16.05 17.44
CA ARG A 68 -0.18 -16.69 18.75
C ARG A 68 -1.39 -16.12 19.48
N GLN A 69 -1.71 -14.84 19.32
CA GLN A 69 -2.89 -14.24 19.97
C GLN A 69 -4.19 -14.94 19.55
N PHE A 70 -4.29 -15.41 18.31
CA PHE A 70 -5.48 -16.06 17.77
C PHE A 70 -5.45 -17.59 17.87
N THR A 71 -4.26 -18.20 17.87
CA THR A 71 -4.11 -19.66 17.72
C THR A 71 -3.66 -20.39 18.98
N LYS A 72 -3.37 -19.69 20.09
CA LYS A 72 -2.78 -20.26 21.32
C LYS A 72 -3.39 -21.58 21.80
N ARG A 73 -4.72 -21.73 21.67
CA ARG A 73 -5.44 -22.95 22.12
C ARG A 73 -5.25 -24.13 21.17
N ALA A 74 -5.23 -23.90 19.87
CA ALA A 74 -5.12 -24.95 18.85
C ALA A 74 -3.65 -25.27 18.52
N TRP A 75 -2.76 -24.28 18.64
CA TRP A 75 -1.36 -24.41 18.27
C TRP A 75 -0.45 -23.70 19.28
N PRO A 76 -0.13 -24.34 20.42
CA PRO A 76 0.65 -23.72 21.50
C PRO A 76 2.13 -23.49 21.11
N ASN A 77 2.69 -24.33 20.24
CA ASN A 77 4.10 -24.33 19.87
C ASN A 77 4.32 -23.89 18.42
N ILE A 78 4.05 -22.61 18.13
CA ILE A 78 4.34 -22.01 16.83
C ILE A 78 5.87 -21.90 16.66
N PRO A 79 6.47 -22.52 15.63
CA PRO A 79 7.91 -22.45 15.41
C PRO A 79 8.36 -21.05 14.97
N LYS A 80 9.65 -20.74 15.16
CA LYS A 80 10.26 -19.53 14.58
C LYS A 80 10.18 -19.60 13.06
N LEU A 81 9.89 -18.47 12.41
CA LEU A 81 9.92 -18.37 10.96
C LEU A 81 11.35 -18.63 10.45
N LYS A 82 11.47 -19.50 9.44
CA LYS A 82 12.76 -19.82 8.81
C LYS A 82 13.30 -18.68 7.96
N ARG A 83 12.40 -17.87 7.38
CA ARG A 83 12.71 -16.74 6.52
C ARG A 83 11.58 -15.73 6.59
N VAL A 84 11.92 -14.45 6.53
CA VAL A 84 10.99 -13.32 6.51
C VAL A 84 11.37 -12.44 5.32
N ILE A 85 10.40 -12.06 4.49
CA ILE A 85 10.65 -11.23 3.31
C ILE A 85 9.74 -10.00 3.42
N PRO A 86 10.20 -8.90 4.05
CA PRO A 86 9.42 -7.69 4.15
C PRO A 86 9.51 -6.85 2.87
N SER A 87 8.39 -6.29 2.42
CA SER A 87 8.40 -5.22 1.42
C SER A 87 8.81 -3.90 2.06
N LYS A 88 9.57 -3.07 1.33
CA LYS A 88 9.97 -1.72 1.77
C LYS A 88 9.59 -0.66 0.75
N TRP A 89 8.28 -0.49 0.53
CA TRP A 89 7.75 0.38 -0.52
C TRP A 89 7.97 1.86 -0.21
N LYS A 90 7.89 2.26 1.06
CA LYS A 90 8.05 3.64 1.50
C LYS A 90 9.52 4.09 1.44
N MET A 91 10.44 3.24 1.89
CA MET A 91 11.88 3.52 1.89
C MET A 91 12.53 3.35 0.50
N ASN A 92 11.89 2.69 -0.45
CA ASN A 92 12.43 2.53 -1.79
C ASN A 92 12.40 3.89 -2.54
N PRO A 93 13.57 4.41 -2.99
CA PRO A 93 13.67 5.74 -3.59
C PRO A 93 12.92 5.89 -4.93
N TYR A 94 12.55 4.79 -5.58
CA TYR A 94 11.83 4.80 -6.85
C TYR A 94 10.31 4.77 -6.69
N THR A 95 9.81 4.39 -5.52
CA THR A 95 8.36 4.20 -5.28
C THR A 95 7.83 5.14 -4.20
N LEU A 96 8.59 5.40 -3.14
CA LEU A 96 8.27 6.33 -2.05
C LEU A 96 6.89 6.10 -1.37
N GLY A 97 6.33 4.91 -1.56
CA GLY A 97 4.97 4.52 -1.24
C GLY A 97 4.54 3.28 -2.05
N SER A 98 3.37 2.73 -1.75
CA SER A 98 2.84 1.55 -2.45
C SER A 98 2.02 1.94 -3.68
N TYR A 99 0.99 2.75 -3.48
CA TYR A 99 0.06 3.21 -4.50
C TYR A 99 -0.59 4.53 -4.04
N CYS A 100 -1.13 5.29 -4.98
CA CYS A 100 -1.82 6.55 -4.65
C CYS A 100 -3.12 6.28 -3.87
N PHE A 101 -3.61 7.29 -3.17
CA PHE A 101 -4.96 7.33 -2.61
C PHE A 101 -5.42 8.78 -2.55
N VAL A 102 -6.72 9.02 -2.46
CA VAL A 102 -7.30 10.36 -2.28
C VAL A 102 -7.60 10.55 -0.79
N PRO A 103 -6.82 11.36 -0.05
CA PRO A 103 -7.02 11.53 1.39
C PRO A 103 -8.35 12.20 1.73
N CYS A 104 -8.84 11.98 2.95
CA CYS A 104 -9.98 12.72 3.48
C CYS A 104 -9.72 14.24 3.40
N GLY A 105 -10.71 14.98 2.91
CA GLY A 105 -10.58 16.44 2.69
C GLY A 105 -9.95 16.83 1.35
N THR A 106 -9.62 15.87 0.49
CA THR A 106 -9.25 16.11 -0.92
C THR A 106 -10.34 15.61 -1.86
N SER A 107 -10.22 15.93 -3.15
CA SER A 107 -11.19 15.54 -4.17
C SER A 107 -10.54 14.78 -5.32
N VAL A 108 -11.37 14.07 -6.09
CA VAL A 108 -10.96 13.38 -7.34
C VAL A 108 -10.41 14.38 -8.36
N GLU A 109 -10.75 15.66 -8.25
CA GLU A 109 -10.11 16.77 -8.97
C GLU A 109 -8.58 16.74 -8.91
N GLU A 110 -7.97 16.25 -7.84
CA GLU A 110 -6.52 16.12 -7.78
C GLU A 110 -5.98 15.08 -8.76
N VAL A 111 -6.73 14.02 -9.06
CA VAL A 111 -6.37 13.05 -10.09
C VAL A 111 -6.42 13.70 -11.48
N TYR A 112 -7.41 14.57 -11.74
CA TYR A 112 -7.47 15.35 -12.97
C TYR A 112 -6.32 16.35 -13.07
N ASN A 113 -5.95 17.01 -11.97
CA ASN A 113 -4.79 17.89 -11.91
C ASN A 113 -3.49 17.14 -12.23
N MET A 114 -3.31 15.95 -11.67
CA MET A 114 -2.16 15.07 -11.93
C MET A 114 -2.08 14.59 -13.39
N ALA A 115 -3.22 14.40 -14.05
CA ALA A 115 -3.27 14.02 -15.46
C ALA A 115 -3.04 15.20 -16.44
N ARG A 116 -3.11 16.45 -15.95
CA ARG A 116 -3.07 17.63 -16.82
C ARG A 116 -1.67 17.82 -17.45
N PRO A 117 -1.57 17.94 -18.79
CA PRO A 117 -0.29 18.17 -19.43
C PRO A 117 0.27 19.57 -19.12
N VAL A 118 1.59 19.72 -19.20
CA VAL A 118 2.26 21.04 -19.11
C VAL A 118 2.43 21.60 -20.51
N THR A 119 2.10 22.89 -20.68
CA THR A 119 2.26 23.63 -21.93
C THR A 119 3.29 24.74 -21.79
N ASP A 120 4.01 25.04 -22.87
CA ASP A 120 4.85 26.23 -22.95
C ASP A 120 4.02 27.52 -23.14
N SER A 121 4.69 28.68 -23.17
CA SER A 121 4.05 29.99 -23.38
C SER A 121 3.37 30.15 -24.74
N ARG A 122 3.61 29.25 -25.70
CA ARG A 122 2.99 29.21 -27.01
C ARG A 122 1.84 28.22 -27.08
N GLY A 123 1.44 27.63 -25.95
CA GLY A 123 0.37 26.64 -25.85
C GLY A 123 0.76 25.25 -26.35
N ARG A 124 2.04 24.97 -26.61
CA ARG A 124 2.50 23.64 -27.04
C ARG A 124 2.67 22.75 -25.83
N THR A 125 2.11 21.53 -25.89
CA THR A 125 2.32 20.51 -24.85
C THR A 125 3.78 20.06 -24.83
N VAL A 126 4.47 20.22 -23.70
CA VAL A 126 5.89 19.84 -23.51
C VAL A 126 6.10 18.68 -22.55
N LEU A 127 5.14 18.43 -21.66
CA LEU A 127 5.18 17.32 -20.72
C LEU A 127 3.78 16.73 -20.56
N ARG A 128 3.73 15.40 -20.43
CA ARG A 128 2.53 14.61 -20.22
C ARG A 128 2.76 13.67 -19.05
N PHE A 129 1.68 13.33 -18.36
CA PHE A 129 1.71 12.45 -17.21
C PHE A 129 0.84 11.22 -17.47
N ALA A 130 1.41 10.06 -17.14
CA ALA A 130 0.74 8.76 -17.14
C ALA A 130 1.16 8.01 -15.88
N GLY A 131 0.45 6.93 -15.57
CA GLY A 131 0.60 6.14 -14.35
C GLY A 131 -0.71 6.09 -13.56
N GLU A 132 -0.76 5.19 -12.59
CA GLU A 132 -1.98 4.92 -11.82
C GLU A 132 -2.61 6.18 -11.19
N ALA A 133 -1.79 7.12 -10.71
CA ALA A 133 -2.24 8.36 -10.08
C ALA A 133 -2.85 9.38 -11.06
N THR A 134 -2.96 9.05 -12.35
CA THR A 134 -3.49 9.94 -13.39
C THR A 134 -4.75 9.39 -14.05
N HIS A 135 -5.28 8.26 -13.57
CA HIS A 135 -6.53 7.69 -14.07
C HIS A 135 -7.66 7.97 -13.08
N ASP A 136 -8.68 8.71 -13.52
CA ASP A 136 -9.78 9.20 -12.70
C ASP A 136 -10.66 8.11 -12.07
N GLN A 137 -10.91 7.02 -12.80
CA GLN A 137 -11.74 5.91 -12.31
C GLN A 137 -10.94 4.75 -11.68
N PHE A 138 -9.72 4.53 -12.15
CA PHE A 138 -8.93 3.34 -11.85
C PHE A 138 -7.57 3.69 -11.23
N TYR A 139 -7.54 4.74 -10.41
CA TYR A 139 -6.35 5.06 -9.62
C TYR A 139 -6.00 3.92 -8.65
N SER A 140 -4.75 3.86 -8.21
CA SER A 140 -4.20 2.78 -7.37
C SER A 140 -4.19 1.39 -8.01
N SER A 141 -4.25 1.30 -9.35
CA SER A 141 -4.37 0.03 -10.06
C SER A 141 -3.44 -0.09 -11.28
N SER A 142 -3.01 -1.32 -11.57
CA SER A 142 -2.16 -1.61 -12.73
C SER A 142 -2.89 -1.39 -14.06
N HIS A 143 -4.19 -1.68 -14.14
CA HIS A 143 -4.96 -1.45 -15.36
C HIS A 143 -5.20 0.05 -15.60
N GLY A 144 -5.41 0.83 -14.54
CA GLY A 144 -5.44 2.30 -14.65
C GLY A 144 -4.11 2.87 -15.14
N ALA A 145 -2.98 2.36 -14.65
CA ALA A 145 -1.66 2.72 -15.16
C ALA A 145 -1.53 2.41 -16.67
N LEU A 146 -1.93 1.21 -17.11
CA LEU A 146 -1.91 0.82 -18.52
C LEU A 146 -2.76 1.75 -19.39
N LEU A 147 -4.02 1.97 -19.00
CA LEU A 147 -4.97 2.79 -19.75
C LEU A 147 -4.50 4.25 -19.85
N SER A 148 -3.94 4.81 -18.76
CA SER A 148 -3.37 6.17 -18.78
C SER A 148 -2.16 6.28 -19.73
N GLY A 149 -1.36 5.22 -19.85
CA GLY A 149 -0.26 5.16 -20.81
C GLY A 149 -0.76 5.14 -22.26
N GLN A 150 -1.79 4.34 -22.54
CA GLN A 150 -2.45 4.31 -23.86
C GLN A 150 -3.06 5.67 -24.22
N ARG A 151 -3.70 6.35 -23.24
CA ARG A 151 -4.25 7.70 -23.39
C ARG A 151 -3.18 8.68 -23.86
N GLU A 152 -2.05 8.78 -23.14
CA GLU A 152 -0.99 9.72 -23.50
C GLU A 152 -0.27 9.34 -24.80
N ALA A 153 -0.11 8.04 -25.09
CA ALA A 153 0.41 7.59 -26.38
C ALA A 153 -0.49 8.04 -27.55
N GLN A 154 -1.80 7.87 -27.43
CA GLN A 154 -2.75 8.32 -28.45
C GLN A 154 -2.69 9.84 -28.65
N HIS A 155 -2.58 10.61 -27.56
CA HIS A 155 -2.43 12.07 -27.63
C HIS A 155 -1.13 12.55 -28.29
N ILE A 156 -0.07 11.74 -28.25
CA ILE A 156 1.19 12.02 -28.94
C ILE A 156 1.02 11.73 -30.43
N ILE A 157 0.47 10.56 -30.78
CA ILE A 157 0.28 10.14 -32.17
C ILE A 157 -0.69 11.07 -32.92
N SER A 158 -1.80 11.47 -32.28
CA SER A 158 -2.83 12.30 -32.92
C SER A 158 -2.43 13.76 -33.15
N LYS A 159 -1.29 14.21 -32.62
CA LYS A 159 -0.75 15.57 -32.81
C LYS A 159 0.38 15.62 -33.86
N HIS A 160 0.56 14.55 -34.64
CA HIS A 160 1.39 14.50 -35.84
C HIS A 160 0.53 14.45 -37.10
#